data_AF-A0A812P3V4-F1
#
_entry.id   AF-A0A812P3V4-F1
#
_cell.length_a   1.000
_cell.length_b   1.000
_cell.length_c   1.000
_cell.angle_alpha   90.00
_cell.angle_beta   90.00
_cell.angle_gamma   90.00
#
_symmetry.space_group_name_H-M   'P 1'
#
loop_
_entity.id
_entity.type
_entity.pdbx_description
1 polymer ?
#
loop_
_entity_poly.entity_id
_entity_poly.type
_entity_poly.pdbx_seq_one_letter_code
_entity_poly.pdbx_strand_id
1 'polypeptide(L)'
;MTLSRISLRSAAESGLAQLAGVTTLSIDTGDLAVIKEYAETGLITDATTNPLFVSQAGLSGDPVYVAFVEDAIEYARAKAKGKDEIVALAMDKLAVNLGVAISKLVSGYISTEVDPRLSFDKDETLRRARRIIALYEEAGVPRERVLIKLAATWEGIAAMAELEKE
;
A
#
# COMPACT_ATOMS: atom_id res chain seq x y z
N MET A 1 -3.44 11.42 40.90
CA MET A 1 -3.65 10.93 39.52
C MET A 1 -3.83 12.15 38.63
N THR A 2 -2.75 12.68 38.08
CA THR A 2 -2.78 13.81 37.16
C THR A 2 -2.40 13.26 35.81
N LEU A 3 -3.41 12.90 35.01
CA LEU A 3 -3.20 12.64 33.59
C LEU A 3 -2.76 13.96 32.98
N SER A 4 -1.46 14.07 32.76
CA SER A 4 -0.84 15.14 31.98
C SER A 4 -1.45 15.10 30.59
N ARG A 5 -2.52 15.89 30.39
CA ARG A 5 -2.97 16.29 29.06
C ARG A 5 -1.74 16.88 28.39
N ILE A 6 -1.25 16.20 27.34
CA ILE A 6 -0.35 16.82 26.38
C ILE A 6 -1.02 18.12 25.99
N SER A 7 -0.41 19.22 26.45
CA SER A 7 -0.86 20.56 26.14
C SER A 7 -0.95 20.65 24.64
N LEU A 8 -2.13 20.99 24.13
CA LEU A 8 -2.36 21.45 22.76
C LEU A 8 -1.54 22.73 22.57
N ARG A 9 -0.21 22.62 22.46
CA ARG A 9 0.56 23.54 21.63
C ARG A 9 -0.11 23.46 20.27
N SER A 10 -0.51 24.62 19.74
CA SER A 10 -1.41 24.70 18.60
C SER A 10 -0.94 23.74 17.50
N ALA A 11 -1.86 23.07 16.80
CA ALA A 11 -1.49 22.17 15.71
C ALA A 11 -0.57 22.87 14.69
N ALA A 12 -0.64 24.20 14.58
CA ALA A 12 0.22 25.06 13.76
C ALA A 12 1.69 25.18 14.25
N GLU A 13 2.04 24.76 15.46
CA GLU A 13 3.40 24.87 16.04
C GLU A 13 4.20 23.56 16.00
N SER A 14 3.57 22.42 15.68
CA SER A 14 4.29 21.14 15.65
C SER A 14 5.30 21.09 14.49
N GLY A 15 6.41 20.37 14.67
CA GLY A 15 7.37 20.15 13.58
C GLY A 15 6.72 19.47 12.37
N LEU A 16 5.72 18.62 12.59
CA LEU A 16 4.92 17.98 11.54
C LEU A 16 4.13 19.02 10.72
N ALA A 17 3.43 19.95 11.38
CA ALA A 17 2.67 20.98 10.69
C ALA A 17 3.56 22.00 9.95
N GLN A 18 4.71 22.34 10.51
CA GLN A 18 5.69 23.17 9.82
C GLN A 18 6.21 22.47 8.55
N LEU A 19 6.47 21.15 8.61
CA LEU A 19 6.89 20.37 7.45
C LEU A 19 5.77 20.26 6.39
N ALA A 20 4.52 20.07 6.82
CA ALA A 20 3.36 20.04 5.93
C ALA A 20 3.15 21.35 5.17
N GLY A 21 3.61 22.48 5.71
CA GLY A 21 3.56 23.78 5.04
C GLY A 21 4.51 23.91 3.83
N VAL A 22 5.48 23.01 3.68
CA VAL A 22 6.50 23.05 2.61
C VAL A 22 6.65 21.74 1.83
N THR A 23 6.03 20.66 2.30
CA THR A 23 6.19 19.31 1.75
C THR A 23 4.87 18.55 1.84
N THR A 24 4.48 17.86 0.76
CA THR A 24 3.40 16.85 0.82
C THR A 24 3.86 15.66 1.65
N LEU A 25 3.10 15.32 2.68
CA LEU A 25 3.50 14.26 3.61
C LEU A 25 2.82 12.92 3.28
N SER A 26 3.63 11.87 3.30
CA SER A 26 3.20 10.48 3.21
C SER A 26 3.61 9.73 4.48
N ILE A 27 2.78 8.76 4.91
CA ILE A 27 3.12 7.86 6.01
C ILE A 27 3.56 6.48 5.50
N ASP A 28 4.63 5.92 6.07
CA ASP A 28 5.21 4.64 5.65
C ASP A 28 4.92 3.54 6.67
N THR A 29 3.76 2.90 6.54
CA THR A 29 3.32 1.79 7.40
C THR A 29 2.16 1.02 6.77
N GLY A 30 1.94 -0.21 7.23
CA GLY A 30 0.71 -0.99 6.97
C GLY A 30 -0.28 -0.99 8.13
N ASP A 31 0.01 -0.28 9.22
CA ASP A 31 -0.86 -0.22 10.40
C ASP A 31 -2.02 0.76 10.16
N LEU A 32 -3.22 0.22 9.96
CA LEU A 32 -4.44 0.98 9.70
C LEU A 32 -4.82 1.94 10.85
N ALA A 33 -4.52 1.60 12.10
CA ALA A 33 -4.84 2.46 13.23
C ALA A 33 -3.94 3.70 13.24
N VAL A 34 -2.65 3.49 13.03
CA VAL A 34 -1.66 4.59 12.92
C VAL A 34 -1.97 5.47 11.71
N ILE A 35 -2.26 4.89 10.55
CA ILE A 35 -2.60 5.65 9.35
C ILE A 35 -3.83 6.52 9.59
N LYS A 36 -4.88 5.95 10.21
CA LYS A 36 -6.10 6.70 10.53
C LYS A 36 -5.81 7.88 11.45
N GLU A 37 -5.07 7.66 12.54
CA GLU A 37 -4.71 8.72 13.51
C GLU A 37 -4.02 9.89 12.82
N TYR A 38 -3.04 9.61 11.95
CA TYR A 38 -2.28 10.65 11.26
C TYR A 38 -3.05 11.28 10.10
N ALA A 39 -3.88 10.53 9.36
CA ALA A 39 -4.71 11.06 8.29
C ALA A 39 -5.79 12.02 8.83
N GLU A 40 -6.35 11.76 10.02
CA GLU A 40 -7.34 12.64 10.68
C GLU A 40 -6.77 14.03 11.01
N THR A 41 -5.44 14.20 11.06
CA THR A 41 -4.81 15.52 11.20
C THR A 41 -5.00 16.41 9.97
N GLY A 42 -5.27 15.81 8.80
CA GLY A 42 -5.30 16.48 7.50
C GLY A 42 -3.93 16.88 6.95
N LEU A 43 -2.83 16.61 7.67
CA LEU A 43 -1.47 16.99 7.27
C LEU A 43 -0.79 15.91 6.39
N ILE A 44 -1.20 14.66 6.54
CA ILE A 44 -0.69 13.50 5.78
C ILE A 44 -1.78 13.05 4.83
N THR A 45 -1.48 13.08 3.53
CA THR A 45 -2.44 12.77 2.48
C THR A 45 -2.18 11.42 1.83
N ASP A 46 -0.95 10.94 1.87
CA ASP A 46 -0.53 9.75 1.13
C ASP A 46 -0.05 8.66 2.10
N ALA A 47 -0.03 7.42 1.63
CA ALA A 47 0.55 6.30 2.37
C ALA A 47 1.37 5.39 1.45
N THR A 48 2.48 4.91 1.98
CA THR A 48 3.35 3.94 1.31
C THR A 48 3.34 2.61 2.03
N THR A 49 3.19 1.54 1.26
CA THR A 49 3.44 0.18 1.74
C THR A 49 4.65 -0.41 1.03
N ASN A 50 5.14 -1.52 1.57
CA ASN A 50 6.21 -2.34 1.01
C ASN A 50 5.99 -3.80 1.47
N PRO A 51 6.75 -4.78 0.95
CA PRO A 51 6.56 -6.19 1.29
C PRO A 51 6.67 -6.50 2.79
N LEU A 52 7.45 -5.73 3.56
CA LEU A 52 7.55 -5.93 5.02
C LEU A 52 6.21 -5.64 5.69
N PHE A 53 5.54 -4.54 5.35
CA PHE A 53 4.25 -4.19 5.95
C PHE A 53 3.14 -5.17 5.55
N VAL A 54 3.14 -5.67 4.31
CA VAL A 54 2.22 -6.72 3.87
C VAL A 54 2.47 -8.02 4.66
N SER A 55 3.74 -8.38 4.88
CA SER A 55 4.12 -9.53 5.70
C SER A 55 3.69 -9.37 7.16
N GLN A 56 3.85 -8.17 7.73
CA GLN A 56 3.43 -7.88 9.11
C GLN A 56 1.91 -7.94 9.26
N ALA A 57 1.15 -7.40 8.30
CA ALA A 57 -0.30 -7.54 8.26
C ALA A 57 -0.72 -9.03 8.26
N GLY A 58 -0.10 -9.83 7.39
CA GLY A 58 -0.39 -11.27 7.28
C GLY A 58 -0.01 -12.09 8.52
N LEU A 59 0.90 -11.60 9.37
CA LEU A 59 1.36 -12.27 10.59
C LEU A 59 0.78 -11.67 11.88
N SER A 60 0.02 -10.58 11.79
CA SER A 60 -0.42 -9.79 12.95
C SER A 60 -1.31 -10.57 13.93
N GLY A 61 -2.12 -11.50 13.42
CA GLY A 61 -3.17 -12.19 14.19
C GLY A 61 -4.38 -11.30 14.51
N ASP A 62 -4.37 -10.04 14.10
CA ASP A 62 -5.52 -9.15 14.26
C ASP A 62 -6.62 -9.54 13.25
N PRO A 63 -7.90 -9.66 13.71
CA PRO A 63 -9.00 -10.15 12.87
C PRO A 63 -9.18 -9.43 11.54
N VAL A 64 -8.90 -8.13 11.48
CA VAL A 64 -9.04 -7.34 10.24
C VAL A 64 -8.05 -7.83 9.19
N TYR A 65 -6.78 -8.01 9.56
CA TYR A 65 -5.77 -8.47 8.61
C TYR A 65 -5.87 -9.97 8.34
N VAL A 66 -6.33 -10.78 9.30
CA VAL A 66 -6.65 -12.20 9.06
C VAL A 66 -7.70 -12.31 7.96
N ALA A 67 -8.76 -11.49 8.00
CA ALA A 67 -9.78 -11.47 6.95
C ALA A 67 -9.18 -11.09 5.58
N PHE A 68 -8.19 -10.20 5.51
CA PHE A 68 -7.51 -9.88 4.26
C PHE A 68 -6.72 -11.06 3.70
N VAL A 69 -6.09 -11.86 4.56
CA VAL A 69 -5.36 -13.07 4.18
C VAL A 69 -6.32 -14.14 3.67
N GLU A 70 -7.42 -14.37 4.38
CA GLU A 70 -8.43 -15.36 4.00
C GLU A 70 -9.07 -15.01 2.64
N ASP A 71 -9.51 -13.76 2.46
CA ASP A 71 -10.04 -13.26 1.18
C ASP A 71 -9.02 -13.44 0.05
N ALA A 72 -7.75 -13.12 0.29
CA ALA A 72 -6.71 -13.26 -0.73
C ALA A 72 -6.46 -14.71 -1.14
N ILE A 73 -6.47 -15.64 -0.17
CA ILE A 73 -6.33 -17.08 -0.43
C ILE A 73 -7.54 -17.60 -1.21
N GLU A 74 -8.75 -17.23 -0.80
CA GLU A 74 -9.99 -17.64 -1.46
C GLU A 74 -10.03 -17.14 -2.91
N TYR A 75 -9.79 -15.84 -3.11
CA TYR A 75 -9.72 -15.22 -4.42
C TYR A 75 -8.72 -15.94 -5.33
N ALA A 76 -7.51 -16.19 -4.82
CA ALA A 76 -6.47 -16.82 -5.62
C ALA A 76 -6.80 -18.27 -6.01
N ARG A 77 -7.37 -19.05 -5.09
CA ARG A 77 -7.82 -20.42 -5.36
C ARG A 77 -8.93 -20.48 -6.42
N ALA A 78 -9.77 -19.46 -6.49
CA ALA A 78 -10.83 -19.38 -7.50
C ALA A 78 -10.34 -18.99 -8.90
N LYS A 79 -9.20 -18.28 -8.99
CA LYS A 79 -8.75 -17.64 -10.25
C LYS A 79 -7.50 -18.27 -10.87
N ALA A 80 -6.67 -18.95 -10.09
CA ALA A 80 -5.39 -19.53 -10.53
C ALA A 80 -5.40 -21.06 -10.48
N LYS A 81 -4.50 -21.70 -11.25
CA LYS A 81 -4.32 -23.16 -11.25
C LYS A 81 -2.87 -23.50 -10.96
N GLY A 82 -2.65 -24.25 -9.88
CA GLY A 82 -1.31 -24.67 -9.47
C GLY A 82 -0.80 -23.86 -8.28
N LYS A 83 -0.01 -24.53 -7.44
CA LYS A 83 0.36 -24.03 -6.13
C LYS A 83 1.08 -22.68 -6.19
N ASP A 84 2.06 -22.54 -7.08
CA ASP A 84 2.90 -21.34 -7.13
C ASP A 84 2.14 -20.13 -7.68
N GLU A 85 1.25 -20.34 -8.66
CA GLU A 85 0.39 -19.29 -9.19
C GLU A 85 -0.63 -18.81 -8.15
N ILE A 86 -1.23 -19.75 -7.41
CA ILE A 86 -2.16 -19.44 -6.30
C ILE A 86 -1.44 -18.61 -5.24
N VAL A 87 -0.23 -19.00 -4.84
CA VAL A 87 0.55 -18.24 -3.84
C VAL A 87 0.89 -16.84 -4.36
N ALA A 88 1.38 -16.73 -5.60
CA ALA A 88 1.74 -15.44 -6.17
C ALA A 88 0.53 -14.50 -6.30
N LEU A 89 -0.64 -15.02 -6.70
CA LEU A 89 -1.86 -14.22 -6.79
C LEU A 89 -2.40 -13.84 -5.41
N ALA A 90 -2.34 -14.74 -4.42
CA ALA A 90 -2.74 -14.44 -3.05
C ALA A 90 -1.86 -13.34 -2.43
N MET A 91 -0.55 -13.34 -2.70
CA MET A 91 0.35 -12.28 -2.21
C MET A 91 -0.03 -10.91 -2.78
N ASP A 92 -0.30 -10.81 -4.09
CA ASP A 92 -0.72 -9.55 -4.70
C ASP A 92 -2.07 -9.10 -4.17
N LYS A 93 -3.03 -10.03 -4.07
CA LYS A 93 -4.37 -9.74 -3.56
C LYS A 93 -4.32 -9.29 -2.11
N LEU A 94 -3.45 -9.87 -1.27
CA LEU A 94 -3.23 -9.41 0.09
C LEU A 94 -2.65 -7.99 0.15
N ALA A 95 -1.65 -7.68 -0.69
CA ALA A 95 -1.09 -6.34 -0.79
C ALA A 95 -2.15 -5.31 -1.22
N VAL A 96 -2.99 -5.66 -2.19
CA VAL A 96 -4.11 -4.84 -2.63
C VAL A 96 -5.19 -4.71 -1.56
N ASN A 97 -5.55 -5.77 -0.84
CA ASN A 97 -6.52 -5.70 0.26
C ASN A 97 -6.10 -4.71 1.34
N LEU A 98 -4.83 -4.75 1.72
CA LEU A 98 -4.26 -3.77 2.64
C LEU A 98 -4.34 -2.36 2.05
N GLY A 99 -3.88 -2.15 0.82
CA GLY A 99 -3.89 -0.83 0.22
C GLY A 99 -5.30 -0.27 -0.08
N VAL A 100 -6.30 -1.11 -0.35
CA VAL A 100 -7.73 -0.72 -0.45
C VAL A 100 -8.26 -0.26 0.91
N ALA A 101 -7.82 -0.88 2.01
CA ALA A 101 -8.17 -0.41 3.34
C ALA A 101 -7.51 0.96 3.62
N ILE A 102 -6.24 1.13 3.26
CA ILE A 102 -5.50 2.37 3.42
C ILE A 102 -6.08 3.50 2.55
N SER A 103 -6.48 3.21 1.31
CA SER A 103 -7.01 4.21 0.37
C SER A 103 -8.31 4.85 0.85
N LYS A 104 -9.02 4.22 1.79
CA LYS A 104 -10.22 4.75 2.45
C LYS A 104 -9.90 5.69 3.62
N LEU A 105 -8.66 5.66 4.11
CA LEU A 105 -8.20 6.46 5.26
C LEU A 105 -7.47 7.73 4.81
N VAL A 106 -6.74 7.66 3.69
CA VAL A 106 -5.92 8.77 3.20
C VAL A 106 -6.58 9.47 2.02
N SER A 107 -6.36 10.78 1.86
CA SER A 107 -7.02 11.60 0.83
C SER A 107 -6.23 11.72 -0.47
N GLY A 108 -5.04 11.11 -0.57
CA GLY A 108 -4.14 11.11 -1.71
C GLY A 108 -3.69 9.70 -2.10
N TYR A 109 -2.41 9.49 -2.38
CA TYR A 109 -1.96 8.25 -3.04
C TYR A 109 -1.74 7.07 -2.07
N ILE A 110 -1.92 5.86 -2.58
CA ILE A 110 -1.44 4.61 -1.96
C ILE A 110 -0.37 3.95 -2.82
N SER A 111 0.83 3.75 -2.28
CA SER A 111 1.89 3.02 -2.96
C SER A 111 1.87 1.53 -2.62
N THR A 112 1.88 0.68 -3.65
CA THR A 112 1.94 -0.79 -3.54
C THR A 112 3.13 -1.33 -4.32
N GLU A 113 3.95 -2.14 -3.67
CA GLU A 113 5.20 -2.64 -4.26
C GLU A 113 5.00 -3.95 -5.01
N VAL A 114 5.59 -4.04 -6.20
CA VAL A 114 5.72 -5.30 -6.95
C VAL A 114 6.69 -6.24 -6.22
N ASP A 115 6.48 -7.55 -6.36
CA ASP A 115 7.37 -8.56 -5.80
C ASP A 115 8.84 -8.28 -6.16
N PRO A 116 9.71 -7.98 -5.18
CA PRO A 116 11.07 -7.53 -5.44
C PRO A 116 11.94 -8.62 -6.09
N ARG A 117 11.52 -9.89 -6.07
CA ARG A 117 12.21 -10.97 -6.81
C ARG A 117 12.15 -10.78 -8.32
N LEU A 118 11.22 -9.97 -8.80
CA LEU A 118 11.03 -9.64 -10.22
C LEU A 118 11.86 -8.45 -10.67
N SER A 119 12.65 -7.83 -9.79
CA SER A 119 13.37 -6.57 -10.07
C SER A 119 14.31 -6.63 -11.27
N PHE A 120 14.72 -7.81 -11.72
CA PHE A 120 15.58 -8.00 -12.89
C PHE A 120 14.86 -8.70 -14.06
N ASP A 121 13.52 -8.76 -14.00
CA ASP A 121 12.65 -9.29 -15.06
C ASP A 121 11.62 -8.21 -15.42
N LYS A 122 11.91 -7.49 -16.52
CA LYS A 122 11.06 -6.38 -16.99
C LYS A 122 9.65 -6.86 -17.32
N ASP A 123 9.52 -7.96 -18.05
CA ASP A 123 8.24 -8.41 -18.60
C ASP A 123 7.33 -8.93 -17.48
N GLU A 124 7.90 -9.70 -16.54
CA GLU A 124 7.15 -10.18 -15.37
C GLU A 124 6.82 -9.04 -14.40
N THR A 125 7.69 -8.03 -14.26
CA THR A 125 7.40 -6.79 -13.52
C THR A 125 6.21 -6.04 -14.11
N LEU A 126 6.18 -5.86 -15.44
CA LEU A 126 5.07 -5.21 -16.13
C LEU A 126 3.76 -5.98 -15.95
N ARG A 127 3.81 -7.30 -16.14
CA ARG A 127 2.65 -8.17 -15.94
C ARG A 127 2.11 -8.06 -14.51
N ARG A 128 3.01 -8.00 -13.52
CA ARG A 128 2.65 -7.87 -12.12
C ARG A 128 2.05 -6.50 -11.78
N ALA A 129 2.65 -5.42 -12.26
CA ALA A 129 2.15 -4.06 -12.07
C ALA A 129 0.72 -3.91 -12.61
N ARG A 130 0.48 -4.34 -13.85
CA ARG A 130 -0.84 -4.31 -14.49
C ARG A 130 -1.87 -5.15 -13.71
N ARG A 131 -1.46 -6.32 -13.19
CA ARG A 131 -2.32 -7.15 -12.33
C ARG A 131 -2.71 -6.44 -11.03
N ILE A 132 -1.75 -5.79 -10.36
CA ILE A 132 -2.04 -5.03 -9.13
C ILE A 132 -3.05 -3.92 -9.41
N ILE A 133 -2.87 -3.14 -10.48
CA ILE A 133 -3.84 -2.11 -10.90
C ILE A 133 -5.22 -2.71 -11.17
N ALA A 134 -5.30 -3.81 -11.92
CA ALA A 134 -6.58 -4.47 -12.20
C ALA A 134 -7.30 -4.94 -10.93
N LEU A 135 -6.57 -5.44 -9.93
CA LEU A 135 -7.14 -5.83 -8.64
C LEU A 135 -7.66 -4.62 -7.84
N TYR A 136 -6.99 -3.46 -7.92
CA TYR A 136 -7.50 -2.22 -7.33
C TYR A 136 -8.78 -1.75 -8.02
N GLU A 137 -8.81 -1.77 -9.35
CA GLU A 137 -9.99 -1.39 -10.13
C GLU A 137 -11.18 -2.32 -9.85
N GLU A 138 -10.95 -3.63 -9.74
CA GLU A 138 -11.97 -4.61 -9.33
C GLU A 138 -12.52 -4.30 -7.93
N ALA A 139 -11.67 -3.79 -7.03
CA ALA A 139 -12.05 -3.36 -5.68
C ALA A 139 -12.66 -1.95 -5.62
N GLY A 140 -12.83 -1.28 -6.76
CA GLY A 140 -13.42 0.05 -6.86
C GLY A 140 -12.48 1.21 -6.50
N VAL A 141 -11.16 0.97 -6.45
CA VAL A 141 -10.15 2.03 -6.28
C VAL A 141 -9.63 2.43 -7.66
N PRO A 142 -9.78 3.69 -8.08
CA PRO A 142 -9.36 4.13 -9.40
C PRO A 142 -7.83 4.17 -9.50
N ARG A 143 -7.27 3.82 -10.67
CA ARG A 143 -5.81 3.69 -10.88
C ARG A 143 -5.04 4.95 -10.55
N GLU A 144 -5.66 6.12 -10.71
CA GLU A 144 -5.08 7.44 -10.42
C GLU A 144 -4.80 7.65 -8.93
N ARG A 145 -5.28 6.76 -8.06
CA ARG A 145 -5.01 6.76 -6.61
C ARG A 145 -3.84 5.86 -6.22
N VAL A 146 -3.33 5.05 -7.15
CA VAL A 146 -2.39 3.97 -6.87
C VAL A 146 -1.05 4.28 -7.52
N LEU A 147 0.02 4.20 -6.72
CA LEU A 147 1.39 4.25 -7.22
C LEU A 147 1.98 2.84 -7.19
N ILE A 148 2.39 2.32 -8.33
CA ILE A 148 3.11 1.05 -8.38
C ILE A 148 4.58 1.31 -8.06
N LYS A 149 5.05 0.70 -6.97
CA LYS A 149 6.43 0.83 -6.51
C LYS A 149 7.27 -0.29 -7.11
N LEU A 150 8.29 0.10 -7.87
CA LEU A 150 9.25 -0.80 -8.53
C LEU A 150 10.67 -0.51 -8.01
N ALA A 151 11.51 -1.54 -7.93
CA ALA A 151 12.92 -1.34 -7.64
C ALA A 151 13.60 -0.58 -8.78
N ALA A 152 14.47 0.39 -8.46
CA ALA A 152 15.18 1.21 -9.44
C ALA A 152 16.40 0.49 -10.05
N THR A 153 16.22 -0.75 -10.50
CA THR A 153 17.14 -1.47 -11.38
C THR A 153 16.99 -0.97 -12.81
N TRP A 154 17.86 -1.42 -13.73
CA TRP A 154 17.70 -1.08 -15.15
C TRP A 154 16.37 -1.59 -15.70
N GLU A 155 16.03 -2.85 -15.42
CA GLU A 155 14.78 -3.49 -15.85
C GLU A 155 13.57 -2.82 -15.21
N GLY A 156 13.65 -2.44 -13.93
CA GLY A 156 12.61 -1.72 -13.22
C GLY A 156 12.36 -0.32 -13.82
N ILE A 157 13.41 0.45 -14.12
CA ILE A 157 13.28 1.76 -14.78
C ILE A 157 12.72 1.60 -16.20
N ALA A 158 13.16 0.59 -16.94
CA ALA A 158 12.62 0.29 -18.26
C ALA A 158 11.13 -0.10 -18.21
N ALA A 159 10.70 -0.82 -17.17
CA ALA A 159 9.29 -1.13 -16.92
C ALA A 159 8.50 0.13 -16.53
N MET A 160 9.00 0.97 -15.62
CA MET A 160 8.37 2.25 -15.24
C MET A 160 8.12 3.13 -16.47
N ALA A 161 9.13 3.27 -17.34
CA ALA A 161 9.02 4.09 -18.56
C ALA A 161 8.01 3.55 -19.59
N GLU A 162 7.62 2.27 -19.50
CA GLU A 162 6.56 1.70 -20.32
C GLU A 162 5.19 1.90 -19.66
N LEU A 163 5.06 1.65 -18.36
CA LEU A 163 3.81 1.85 -17.62
C LEU A 163 3.31 3.29 -17.66
N GLU A 164 4.21 4.28 -17.60
CA GLU A 164 3.85 5.72 -17.67
C GLU A 164 3.31 6.16 -19.04
N LYS A 165 3.35 5.30 -20.06
CA LYS A 165 2.78 5.59 -21.40
C LYS A 165 1.37 5.01 -21.58
N GLU A 166 0.90 4.19 -20.64
CA GLU A 166 -0.43 3.56 -20.63
C GLU A 166 -1.49 4.45 -19.97
#